data_AF-A0A9X4B101-F1
#
_entry.id   AF-A0A9X4B101-F1
#
_cell.length_a   1.000
_cell.length_b   1.000
_cell.length_c   1.000
_cell.angle_alpha   90.00
_cell.angle_beta   90.00
_cell.angle_gamma   90.00
#
_symmetry.space_group_name_H-M   'P 1'
#
loop_
_entity.id
_entity.type
_entity.pdbx_description
1 polymer ?
#
loop_
_entity_poly.entity_id
_entity_poly.type
_entity_poly.pdbx_seq_one_letter_code
_entity_poly.pdbx_strand_id
1 'polypeptide(L)'
;MNKLDPNKLIIDFKKGISQDGPISPRNYTVTHSDDTGDILITVAKDYNKDHVTDKRDEVYGRWCENGNNYVLCLYLNVDGNERDKNKVIQRNRIFRDALPLIITAIRQADLGLIKKHTKLNESDIFVKFNSRFDEFYKVENWGKLKNYKYIEDDCDEYELKSPEEGGLMEQTRSAILRKKKFKISMEEGVILNLLNPYIENQLCIAYGKNIRYCIQKCEIIDIDEIKSLDGCGRIYEVSLSVKINIKSKIREVSMDFIIKPNGVIIKRTEE
;
A
#
# COMPACT_ATOMS: atom_id res chain seq x y z
N MET A 1 -1.98 -7.84 0.87
CA MET A 1 -2.10 -7.87 -0.60
C MET A 1 -0.71 -7.98 -1.18
N ASN A 2 -0.63 -8.54 -2.39
CA ASN A 2 0.57 -9.06 -3.04
C ASN A 2 1.77 -8.12 -2.92
N LYS A 3 2.82 -8.61 -2.23
CA LYS A 3 4.16 -8.03 -2.29
C LYS A 3 4.55 -7.95 -3.77
N LEU A 4 5.07 -6.80 -4.20
CA LEU A 4 5.69 -6.70 -5.52
C LEU A 4 6.85 -7.67 -5.50
N ASP A 5 6.71 -8.78 -6.20
CA ASP A 5 7.86 -9.65 -6.44
C ASP A 5 8.79 -8.85 -7.37
N PRO A 6 10.01 -8.45 -6.94
CA PRO A 6 10.92 -7.72 -7.80
C PRO A 6 11.21 -8.46 -9.11
N ASN A 7 11.11 -9.80 -9.12
CA ASN A 7 11.30 -10.60 -10.32
C ASN A 7 10.13 -10.51 -11.32
N LYS A 8 8.99 -9.96 -10.90
CA LYS A 8 7.80 -9.74 -11.72
C LYS A 8 7.64 -8.30 -12.18
N LEU A 9 8.55 -7.40 -11.77
CA LEU A 9 8.58 -6.03 -12.24
C LEU A 9 9.54 -5.91 -13.43
N ILE A 10 9.00 -5.64 -14.61
CA ILE A 10 9.78 -5.41 -15.82
C ILE A 10 9.71 -3.92 -16.15
N ILE A 11 10.86 -3.26 -16.23
CA ILE A 11 10.95 -1.83 -16.57
C ILE A 11 11.64 -1.68 -17.92
N ASP A 12 10.95 -1.04 -18.85
CA ASP A 12 11.44 -0.78 -20.21
C ASP A 12 11.56 0.73 -20.46
N PHE A 13 12.79 1.21 -20.62
CA PHE A 13 13.09 2.59 -20.95
C PHE A 13 13.20 2.78 -22.47
N LYS A 14 12.30 3.57 -23.05
CA LYS A 14 12.35 3.90 -24.47
C LYS A 14 13.40 4.96 -24.79
N LYS A 15 13.80 5.01 -26.06
CA LYS A 15 14.82 5.91 -26.60
C LYS A 15 14.63 7.36 -26.11
N GLY A 16 15.67 7.92 -25.51
CA GLY A 16 15.68 9.30 -25.05
C GLY A 16 15.12 9.53 -23.65
N ILE A 17 14.81 8.46 -22.91
CA ILE A 17 14.63 8.44 -21.45
C ILE A 17 15.67 7.50 -20.84
N SER A 18 16.27 7.91 -19.73
CA SER A 18 17.15 7.10 -18.89
C SER A 18 16.58 6.97 -17.47
N GLN A 19 17.21 6.11 -16.67
CA GLN A 19 16.86 5.92 -15.26
C GLN A 19 16.94 7.23 -14.45
N ASP A 20 17.79 8.18 -14.84
CA ASP A 20 18.09 9.40 -14.10
C ASP A 20 17.61 10.69 -14.80
N GLY A 21 16.92 10.60 -15.93
CA GLY A 21 16.41 11.79 -16.62
C GLY A 21 15.78 11.52 -17.98
N PRO A 22 15.16 12.54 -18.59
CA PRO A 22 14.72 13.79 -17.96
C PRO A 22 13.53 13.56 -17.02
N ILE A 23 13.18 14.54 -16.16
CA ILE A 23 11.93 14.54 -15.35
C ILE A 23 10.72 14.73 -16.26
N SER A 24 10.85 15.61 -17.26
CA SER A 24 9.81 15.93 -18.24
C SER A 24 10.45 16.12 -19.62
N PRO A 25 9.86 15.59 -20.71
CA PRO A 25 8.72 14.69 -20.73
C PRO A 25 9.11 13.29 -20.22
N ARG A 26 8.31 12.72 -19.31
CA ARG A 26 8.47 11.35 -18.78
C ARG A 26 7.10 10.78 -18.46
N ASN A 27 6.67 9.83 -19.28
CA ASN A 27 5.37 9.18 -19.21
C ASN A 27 5.55 7.70 -18.87
N TYR A 28 4.63 7.18 -18.07
CA TYR A 28 4.56 5.77 -17.68
C TYR A 28 3.34 5.15 -18.34
N THR A 29 3.52 3.95 -18.89
CA THR A 29 2.43 3.04 -19.24
C THR A 29 2.65 1.77 -18.44
N VAL A 30 1.78 1.52 -17.46
CA VAL A 30 1.85 0.36 -16.57
C VAL A 30 0.76 -0.63 -16.99
N THR A 31 1.16 -1.85 -17.32
CA THR A 31 0.27 -2.94 -17.71
C THR A 31 0.48 -4.15 -16.82
N HIS A 32 -0.61 -4.86 -16.51
CA HIS A 32 -0.59 -6.13 -15.80
C HIS A 32 -0.79 -7.29 -16.78
N SER A 33 0.04 -8.32 -16.67
CA SER A 33 -0.14 -9.58 -17.38
C SER A 33 -0.99 -10.51 -16.53
N ASP A 34 -2.22 -10.80 -16.95
CA ASP A 34 -3.11 -11.73 -16.24
C ASP A 34 -2.56 -13.17 -16.23
N ASP A 35 -1.76 -13.53 -17.24
CA ASP A 35 -1.22 -14.89 -17.42
C ASP A 35 0.01 -15.16 -16.55
N THR A 36 0.91 -14.18 -16.42
CA THR A 36 2.18 -14.33 -15.68
C THR A 36 2.16 -13.62 -14.31
N GLY A 37 1.23 -12.68 -14.12
CA GLY A 37 1.20 -11.78 -12.98
C GLY A 37 2.30 -10.71 -13.01
N ASP A 38 2.95 -10.52 -14.17
CA ASP A 38 4.01 -9.51 -14.32
C ASP A 38 3.42 -8.11 -14.42
N ILE A 39 4.16 -7.16 -13.84
CA ILE A 39 3.90 -5.73 -14.00
C ILE A 39 4.96 -5.19 -14.93
N LEU A 40 4.52 -4.74 -16.10
CA LEU A 40 5.37 -4.09 -17.09
C LEU A 40 5.19 -2.58 -17.00
N ILE A 41 6.29 -1.85 -16.82
CA ILE A 41 6.35 -0.39 -16.88
C ILE A 41 7.13 0.02 -18.11
N THR A 42 6.47 0.68 -19.05
CA THR A 42 7.16 1.39 -20.13
C THR A 42 7.34 2.85 -19.75
N VAL A 43 8.58 3.34 -19.76
CA VAL A 43 8.93 4.74 -19.53
C VAL A 43 9.37 5.40 -20.84
N ALA A 44 8.65 6.43 -21.28
CA ALA A 44 8.84 7.04 -22.60
C ALA A 44 8.52 8.54 -22.62
N LYS A 45 8.91 9.23 -23.71
CA LYS A 45 8.56 10.65 -23.93
C LYS A 45 7.09 10.86 -24.25
N ASP A 46 6.46 9.87 -24.86
CA ASP A 46 5.03 9.86 -25.22
C ASP A 46 4.40 8.57 -24.70
N TYR A 47 3.08 8.57 -24.50
CA TYR A 47 2.39 7.34 -24.10
C TYR A 47 2.50 6.27 -25.18
N ASN A 48 2.74 5.03 -24.74
CA ASN A 48 2.72 3.90 -25.65
C ASN A 48 1.27 3.57 -26.01
N LYS A 49 0.83 4.03 -27.18
CA LYS A 49 -0.53 3.77 -27.69
C LYS A 49 -0.68 2.35 -28.25
N ASP A 50 0.43 1.63 -28.46
CA ASP A 50 0.44 0.30 -29.06
C ASP A 50 0.09 -0.81 -28.05
N HIS A 51 0.02 -0.49 -26.75
CA HIS A 51 -0.37 -1.41 -25.67
C HIS A 51 -1.73 -1.10 -25.03
N VAL A 52 -2.60 -0.37 -25.74
CA VAL A 52 -4.00 -0.24 -25.32
C VAL A 52 -4.68 -1.58 -25.56
N THR A 53 -4.97 -2.32 -24.48
CA THR A 53 -5.70 -3.58 -24.57
C THR A 53 -7.20 -3.31 -24.64
N ASP A 54 -7.98 -4.25 -25.19
CA ASP A 54 -9.45 -4.17 -25.17
C ASP A 54 -10.02 -4.11 -23.75
N LYS A 55 -9.28 -4.61 -22.76
CA LYS A 55 -9.68 -4.56 -21.35
C LYS A 55 -9.47 -3.19 -20.72
N ARG A 56 -8.57 -2.37 -21.27
CA ARG A 56 -8.23 -1.03 -20.77
C ARG A 56 -7.75 -1.03 -19.31
N ASP A 57 -7.00 -2.07 -18.94
CA ASP A 57 -6.46 -2.26 -17.58
C ASP A 57 -5.14 -1.51 -17.33
N GLU A 58 -4.67 -0.76 -18.32
CA GLU A 58 -3.47 0.05 -18.21
C GLU A 58 -3.65 1.25 -17.27
N VAL A 59 -2.60 1.56 -16.52
CA VAL A 59 -2.46 2.80 -15.76
C VAL A 59 -1.41 3.66 -16.41
N TYR A 60 -1.82 4.86 -16.81
CA TYR A 60 -0.91 5.88 -17.33
C TYR A 60 -0.40 6.75 -16.20
N GLY A 61 0.83 7.23 -16.31
CA GLY A 61 1.40 8.18 -15.38
C GLY A 61 2.22 9.24 -16.09
N ARG A 62 2.45 10.39 -15.44
CA ARG A 62 3.48 11.35 -15.85
C ARG A 62 3.86 12.29 -14.72
N TRP A 63 5.07 12.82 -14.77
CA TRP A 63 5.43 14.00 -14.00
C TRP A 63 4.80 15.25 -14.62
N CYS A 64 4.13 16.05 -13.78
CA CYS A 64 3.60 17.36 -14.16
C CYS A 64 4.30 18.45 -13.36
N GLU A 65 4.64 19.55 -14.03
CA GLU A 65 5.13 20.76 -13.38
C GLU A 65 4.02 21.41 -12.54
N ASN A 66 4.38 21.84 -11.34
CA ASN A 66 3.53 22.60 -10.43
C ASN A 66 4.37 23.72 -9.81
N GLY A 67 4.46 24.84 -10.53
CA GLY A 67 5.38 25.93 -10.20
C GLY A 67 6.83 25.46 -10.23
N ASN A 68 7.52 25.58 -9.10
CA ASN A 68 8.92 25.15 -8.96
C ASN A 68 9.08 23.69 -8.51
N ASN A 69 7.98 22.94 -8.41
CA ASN A 69 7.94 21.55 -7.97
C ASN A 69 7.28 20.68 -9.04
N TYR A 70 7.21 19.38 -8.77
CA TYR A 70 6.51 18.41 -9.60
C TYR A 70 5.47 17.65 -8.80
N VAL A 71 4.43 17.18 -9.49
CA VAL A 71 3.44 16.22 -8.97
C VAL A 71 3.39 15.01 -9.90
N LEU A 72 3.15 13.83 -9.34
CA LEU A 72 2.94 12.62 -10.13
C LEU A 72 1.45 12.49 -10.43
N CYS A 73 1.07 12.54 -11.71
CA CYS A 73 -0.32 12.36 -12.12
C CYS A 73 -0.49 10.98 -12.76
N LEU A 74 -1.39 10.19 -12.21
CA LEU A 74 -1.82 8.90 -12.75
C LEU A 74 -3.22 9.01 -13.34
N TYR A 75 -3.47 8.25 -14.41
CA TYR A 75 -4.76 8.21 -15.11
C TYR A 75 -5.11 6.75 -15.38
N LEU A 76 -6.33 6.35 -15.04
CA LEU A 76 -6.85 5.03 -15.33
C LEU A 76 -8.28 5.11 -15.84
N ASN A 77 -8.72 4.08 -16.57
CA ASN A 77 -10.08 3.96 -17.05
C ASN A 77 -10.81 2.86 -16.27
N VAL A 78 -11.70 3.27 -15.38
CA VAL A 78 -12.45 2.36 -14.50
C VAL A 78 -13.37 1.47 -15.33
N ASP A 79 -14.04 2.07 -16.31
CA ASP A 79 -15.03 1.38 -17.13
C ASP A 79 -14.36 0.43 -18.11
N GLY A 80 -13.23 0.84 -18.69
CA GLY A 80 -12.73 0.26 -19.92
C GLY A 80 -13.82 0.23 -20.98
N ASN A 81 -14.17 -0.97 -21.45
CA ASN A 81 -15.30 -1.21 -22.35
C ASN A 81 -16.58 -1.71 -21.65
N GLU A 82 -16.52 -1.94 -20.34
CA GLU A 82 -17.63 -2.49 -19.55
C GLU A 82 -18.78 -1.49 -19.38
N ARG A 83 -20.01 -1.92 -19.61
CA ARG A 83 -21.22 -1.08 -19.52
C ARG A 83 -22.08 -1.41 -18.30
N ASP A 84 -21.89 -2.57 -17.68
CA ASP A 84 -22.58 -2.98 -16.46
C ASP A 84 -21.96 -2.30 -15.23
N LYS A 85 -22.76 -1.46 -14.57
CA LYS A 85 -22.36 -0.72 -13.37
C LYS A 85 -21.81 -1.61 -12.26
N ASN A 86 -22.36 -2.81 -12.05
CA ASN A 86 -21.89 -3.72 -11.00
C ASN A 86 -20.47 -4.22 -11.26
N LYS A 87 -20.14 -4.46 -12.53
CA LYS A 87 -18.78 -4.84 -12.92
C LYS A 87 -17.83 -3.64 -12.85
N VAL A 88 -18.29 -2.43 -13.18
CA VAL A 88 -17.50 -1.20 -12.99
C VAL A 88 -17.16 -0.97 -11.51
N ILE A 89 -18.09 -1.25 -10.58
CA ILE A 89 -17.81 -1.22 -9.13
C ILE A 89 -16.66 -2.18 -8.78
N GLN A 90 -16.69 -3.41 -9.29
CA GLN A 90 -15.64 -4.40 -9.05
C GLN A 90 -14.29 -3.95 -9.64
N ARG A 91 -14.28 -3.44 -10.88
CA ARG A 91 -13.08 -2.89 -11.52
C ARG A 91 -12.48 -1.73 -10.74
N ASN A 92 -13.31 -0.79 -10.27
CA ASN A 92 -12.86 0.31 -9.41
C ASN A 92 -12.18 -0.20 -8.13
N ARG A 93 -12.72 -1.26 -7.52
CA ARG A 93 -12.11 -1.91 -6.35
C ARG A 93 -10.74 -2.52 -6.69
N ILE A 94 -10.65 -3.28 -7.78
CA ILE A 94 -9.41 -3.90 -8.24
C ILE A 94 -8.32 -2.84 -8.50
N PHE A 95 -8.65 -1.74 -9.18
CA PHE A 95 -7.70 -0.65 -9.39
C PHE A 95 -7.23 -0.04 -8.08
N ARG A 96 -8.14 0.19 -7.13
CA ARG A 96 -7.79 0.75 -5.81
C ARG A 96 -6.87 -0.16 -5.02
N ASP A 97 -7.13 -1.46 -5.07
CA ASP A 97 -6.31 -2.48 -4.42
C ASP A 97 -4.91 -2.58 -5.09
N ALA A 98 -4.82 -2.33 -6.40
CA ALA A 98 -3.57 -2.39 -7.16
C ALA A 98 -2.74 -1.09 -7.14
N LEU A 99 -3.35 0.08 -6.93
CA LEU A 99 -2.69 1.38 -7.02
C LEU A 99 -1.43 1.52 -6.13
N PRO A 100 -1.41 1.04 -4.86
CA PRO A 100 -0.20 1.11 -4.06
C PRO A 100 0.98 0.38 -4.70
N LEU A 101 0.71 -0.79 -5.30
CA LEU A 101 1.71 -1.60 -5.99
C LEU A 101 2.26 -0.88 -7.22
N ILE A 102 1.37 -0.28 -8.01
CA ILE A 102 1.71 0.48 -9.22
C ILE A 102 2.56 1.71 -8.88
N ILE A 103 2.20 2.44 -7.82
CA ILE A 103 2.94 3.63 -7.37
C ILE A 103 4.34 3.21 -6.88
N THR A 104 4.46 2.15 -6.10
CA THR A 104 5.76 1.59 -5.69
C THR A 104 6.60 1.19 -6.90
N ALA A 105 5.99 0.56 -7.91
CA ALA A 105 6.69 0.15 -9.12
C ALA A 105 7.20 1.36 -9.94
N ILE A 106 6.40 2.43 -10.07
CA ILE A 106 6.83 3.69 -10.70
C ILE A 106 7.98 4.33 -9.91
N ARG A 107 7.87 4.37 -8.57
CA ARG A 107 8.93 4.86 -7.69
C ARG A 107 10.24 4.07 -7.89
N GLN A 108 10.15 2.75 -8.02
CA GLN A 108 11.30 1.89 -8.29
C GLN A 108 11.92 2.18 -9.66
N ALA A 109 11.09 2.35 -10.70
CA ALA A 109 11.57 2.74 -12.04
C ALA A 109 12.30 4.09 -12.02
N ASP A 110 11.91 4.99 -11.12
CA ASP A 110 12.50 6.32 -10.98
C ASP A 110 13.55 6.43 -9.87
N LEU A 111 14.04 5.32 -9.31
CA LEU A 111 15.01 5.36 -8.22
C LEU A 111 16.23 6.26 -8.55
N GLY A 112 16.78 6.14 -9.76
CA GLY A 112 17.88 6.98 -10.23
C GLY A 112 17.50 8.46 -10.35
N LEU A 113 16.32 8.74 -10.90
CA LEU A 113 15.77 10.09 -11.05
C LEU A 113 15.55 10.77 -9.69
N ILE A 114 14.98 10.03 -8.72
CA ILE A 114 14.72 10.52 -7.36
C ILE A 114 16.02 10.78 -6.61
N LYS A 115 17.03 9.90 -6.76
CA LYS A 115 18.38 10.12 -6.19
C LYS A 115 19.00 11.42 -6.72
N LYS A 116 18.82 11.73 -8.00
CA LYS A 116 19.32 12.97 -8.64
C LYS A 116 18.50 14.20 -8.29
N HIS A 117 17.18 14.04 -8.15
CA HIS A 117 16.21 15.11 -7.91
C HIS A 117 15.37 14.80 -6.66
N THR A 118 16.00 14.90 -5.49
CA THR A 118 15.42 14.46 -4.20
C THR A 118 14.07 15.10 -3.85
N LYS A 119 13.78 16.31 -4.37
CA LYS A 119 12.48 16.99 -4.22
C LYS A 119 11.30 16.16 -4.76
N LEU A 120 11.51 15.28 -5.74
CA LEU A 120 10.47 14.40 -6.28
C LEU A 120 9.93 13.43 -5.24
N ASN A 121 10.71 13.10 -4.21
CA ASN A 121 10.27 12.21 -3.13
C ASN A 121 9.13 12.84 -2.29
N GLU A 122 9.06 14.17 -2.25
CA GLU A 122 8.04 14.93 -1.51
C GLU A 122 6.81 15.28 -2.35
N SER A 123 6.81 14.91 -3.63
CA SER A 123 5.73 15.21 -4.58
C SER A 123 4.43 14.50 -4.21
N ASP A 124 3.33 15.24 -4.32
CA ASP A 124 1.99 14.67 -4.23
C ASP A 124 1.66 13.80 -5.44
N ILE A 125 0.85 12.78 -5.20
CA ILE A 125 0.35 11.86 -6.21
C ILE A 125 -1.14 12.12 -6.40
N PHE A 126 -1.54 12.39 -7.64
CA PHE A 126 -2.95 12.55 -8.01
C PHE A 126 -3.35 11.44 -8.97
N VAL A 127 -4.45 10.75 -8.65
CA VAL A 127 -5.00 9.70 -9.51
C VAL A 127 -6.33 10.17 -10.08
N LYS A 128 -6.42 10.25 -11.41
CA LYS A 128 -7.66 10.50 -12.14
C LYS A 128 -8.30 9.17 -12.55
N PHE A 129 -9.41 8.87 -11.91
CA PHE A 129 -10.32 7.79 -12.27
C PHE A 129 -11.24 8.32 -13.38
N ASN A 130 -11.06 7.84 -14.61
CA ASN A 130 -11.97 8.17 -15.71
C ASN A 130 -13.07 7.10 -15.79
N SER A 131 -14.31 7.56 -15.91
CA SER A 131 -15.51 6.72 -16.02
C SER A 131 -16.62 7.54 -16.68
N ARG A 132 -17.60 6.87 -17.29
CA ARG A 132 -18.86 7.45 -17.75
C ARG A 132 -19.88 7.56 -16.63
N PHE A 133 -19.66 6.85 -15.52
CA PHE A 133 -20.48 6.96 -14.32
C PHE A 133 -19.88 8.03 -13.40
N ASP A 134 -20.63 9.09 -13.13
CA ASP A 134 -20.16 10.26 -12.38
C ASP A 134 -19.58 9.92 -11.00
N GLU A 135 -20.12 8.89 -10.33
CA GLU A 135 -19.63 8.43 -9.02
C GLU A 135 -18.18 7.87 -9.03
N PHE A 136 -17.69 7.45 -10.20
CA PHE A 136 -16.31 7.00 -10.40
C PHE A 136 -15.44 7.99 -11.16
N TYR A 137 -16.01 9.03 -11.78
CA TYR A 137 -15.26 10.09 -12.45
C TYR A 137 -14.71 11.10 -11.43
N LYS A 138 -13.47 10.91 -10.98
CA LYS A 138 -12.89 11.72 -9.90
C LYS A 138 -11.38 11.81 -9.95
N VAL A 139 -10.87 12.87 -9.33
CA VAL A 139 -9.44 13.05 -9.03
C VAL A 139 -9.28 12.93 -7.53
N GLU A 140 -8.39 12.05 -7.10
CA GLU A 140 -8.08 11.83 -5.69
C GLU A 140 -6.59 12.08 -5.42
N ASN A 141 -6.28 12.66 -4.26
CA ASN A 141 -4.90 12.73 -3.76
C ASN A 141 -4.58 11.43 -3.02
N TRP A 142 -3.49 10.77 -3.42
CA TRP A 142 -3.02 9.49 -2.89
C TRP A 142 -1.79 9.66 -1.97
N GLY A 143 -1.57 10.86 -1.47
CA GLY A 143 -0.46 11.19 -0.59
C GLY A 143 0.83 11.48 -1.36
N LYS A 144 1.95 11.43 -0.63
CA LYS A 144 3.27 11.75 -1.15
C LYS A 144 4.00 10.52 -1.64
N LEU A 145 4.87 10.68 -2.65
CA LEU A 145 5.65 9.57 -3.20
C LEU A 145 6.47 8.83 -2.13
N LYS A 146 7.04 9.53 -1.13
CA LYS A 146 7.78 8.93 -0.01
C LYS A 146 7.00 7.97 0.86
N ASN A 147 5.67 8.02 0.83
CA ASN A 147 4.83 7.13 1.63
C ASN A 147 4.77 5.71 1.06
N TYR A 148 5.31 5.52 -0.17
CA TYR A 148 5.41 4.23 -0.85
C TYR A 148 6.86 3.74 -0.74
N LYS A 149 7.07 2.57 -0.14
CA LYS A 149 8.40 1.99 0.13
C LYS A 149 9.06 1.45 -1.15
N TYR A 150 10.39 1.34 -1.15
CA TYR A 150 11.13 0.63 -2.22
C TYR A 150 11.02 -0.88 -2.04
N ILE A 151 11.31 -1.63 -3.11
CA ILE A 151 11.26 -3.11 -3.06
C ILE A 151 12.46 -3.69 -2.27
N GLU A 152 13.57 -2.95 -2.18
CA GLU A 152 14.81 -3.37 -1.49
C GLU A 152 14.82 -3.09 0.03
N ASP A 153 13.82 -2.37 0.58
CA ASP A 153 13.73 -2.09 2.02
C ASP A 153 13.37 -3.34 2.86
N ASP A 154 13.25 -4.52 2.23
CA ASP A 154 12.97 -5.83 2.84
C ASP A 154 14.17 -6.81 2.77
N CYS A 155 15.35 -6.36 2.31
CA CYS A 155 16.58 -7.16 2.40
C CYS A 155 17.22 -6.93 3.76
N ASP A 156 16.94 -7.80 4.72
CA ASP A 156 17.69 -7.87 5.98
C ASP A 156 19.20 -7.87 5.68
N GLU A 157 19.89 -6.89 6.23
CA GLU A 157 21.35 -6.85 6.29
C GLU A 157 21.80 -8.01 7.19
N TYR A 158 22.01 -9.19 6.60
CA TYR A 158 22.55 -10.33 7.33
C TYR A 158 24.02 -10.06 7.65
N GLU A 159 24.28 -9.58 8.87
CA GLU A 159 25.59 -9.76 9.50
C GLU A 159 25.88 -11.26 9.58
N LEU A 160 26.86 -11.71 8.80
CA LEU A 160 27.47 -13.03 8.91
C LEU A 160 28.01 -13.23 10.33
N LYS A 161 27.32 -14.03 11.14
CA LYS A 161 27.90 -14.65 12.35
C LYS A 161 28.02 -16.15 12.13
N SER A 162 29.24 -16.63 12.27
CA SER A 162 29.66 -18.02 12.19
C SER A 162 28.95 -18.91 13.23
N PRO A 163 28.80 -20.22 12.96
CA PRO A 163 28.03 -21.12 13.82
C PRO A 163 28.88 -21.65 14.98
N GLU A 164 28.32 -21.59 16.19
CA GLU A 164 28.76 -22.42 17.31
C GLU A 164 27.59 -23.20 17.92
N GLU A 165 27.96 -24.38 18.40
CA GLU A 165 27.20 -25.60 18.57
C GLU A 165 26.35 -25.67 19.85
N GLY A 166 25.36 -26.57 19.84
CA GLY A 166 25.12 -27.43 20.99
C GLY A 166 23.75 -27.37 21.68
N GLY A 167 23.04 -28.51 21.69
CA GLY A 167 22.51 -29.04 22.95
C GLY A 167 20.99 -29.09 23.20
N LEU A 168 20.38 -30.18 22.76
CA LEU A 168 19.44 -31.10 23.46
C LEU A 168 18.25 -30.57 24.34
N MET A 169 17.07 -31.05 23.94
CA MET A 169 16.18 -31.96 24.70
C MET A 169 14.76 -31.49 25.04
N GLU A 170 13.86 -32.24 24.41
CA GLU A 170 12.42 -32.43 24.55
C GLU A 170 12.01 -32.91 25.95
N GLN A 171 11.03 -32.24 26.58
CA GLN A 171 10.12 -32.80 27.60
C GLN A 171 9.15 -31.74 28.16
N THR A 172 8.05 -31.44 27.45
CA THR A 172 6.71 -31.17 28.05
C THR A 172 5.70 -30.93 26.93
N ARG A 173 5.32 -32.01 26.24
CA ARG A 173 4.03 -32.05 25.56
C ARG A 173 2.98 -32.48 26.59
N SER A 174 1.81 -31.82 26.51
CA SER A 174 0.58 -32.15 27.25
C SER A 174 0.58 -31.91 28.76
N ALA A 175 0.45 -30.64 29.16
CA ALA A 175 -0.46 -30.26 30.24
C ALA A 175 -0.81 -28.77 30.13
N ILE A 176 -2.07 -28.52 29.79
CA ILE A 176 -2.84 -27.32 30.17
C ILE A 176 -2.57 -26.06 29.30
N LEU A 177 -3.34 -26.06 28.22
CA LEU A 177 -4.04 -24.93 27.62
C LEU A 177 -4.48 -23.86 28.64
N ARG A 178 -3.62 -22.90 28.99
CA ARG A 178 -3.94 -21.50 29.36
C ARG A 178 -2.65 -20.77 29.77
N LYS A 179 -2.49 -19.54 29.26
CA LYS A 179 -1.28 -18.69 29.29
C LYS A 179 -0.18 -19.11 28.32
N LYS A 180 -0.22 -18.52 27.13
CA LYS A 180 0.99 -17.93 26.59
C LYS A 180 0.64 -16.53 26.10
N LYS A 181 0.67 -15.59 27.05
CA LYS A 181 0.93 -14.19 26.77
C LYS A 181 2.27 -14.19 26.06
N PHE A 182 2.26 -14.29 24.73
CA PHE A 182 3.48 -14.16 23.95
C PHE A 182 3.91 -12.72 24.15
N LYS A 183 4.96 -12.55 24.96
CA LYS A 183 5.62 -11.26 25.16
C LYS A 183 6.30 -10.94 23.84
N ILE A 184 5.53 -10.40 22.89
CA ILE A 184 6.06 -9.71 21.72
C ILE A 184 6.85 -8.54 22.32
N SER A 185 8.19 -8.60 22.28
CA SER A 185 9.05 -7.48 22.69
C SER A 185 9.11 -6.47 21.55
N MET A 186 7.94 -5.95 21.17
CA MET A 186 7.81 -4.86 20.23
C MET A 186 7.15 -3.74 21.02
N GLU A 187 7.74 -2.56 21.02
CA GLU A 187 7.17 -1.42 21.74
C GLU A 187 5.76 -1.17 21.18
N GLU A 188 4.76 -1.03 22.07
CA GLU A 188 3.36 -0.81 21.68
C GLU A 188 3.22 0.37 20.70
N GLY A 189 4.09 1.38 20.82
CA GLY A 189 4.19 2.51 19.90
C GLY A 189 4.48 2.13 18.44
N VAL A 190 5.25 1.05 18.19
CA VAL A 190 5.53 0.57 16.82
C VAL A 190 4.27 -0.04 16.19
N ILE A 191 3.52 -0.83 16.97
CA ILE A 191 2.25 -1.43 16.51
C ILE A 191 1.23 -0.32 16.24
N LEU A 192 1.13 0.67 17.13
CA LEU A 192 0.24 1.82 16.93
C LEU A 192 0.61 2.62 15.68
N ASN A 193 1.90 2.90 15.48
CA ASN A 193 2.37 3.60 14.27
C ASN A 193 2.03 2.84 12.98
N LEU A 194 2.11 1.50 12.99
CA LEU A 194 1.70 0.66 11.86
C LEU A 194 0.19 0.75 11.60
N LEU A 195 -0.62 0.82 12.65
CA LEU A 195 -2.08 0.81 12.56
C LEU A 195 -2.68 2.21 12.33
N ASN A 196 -1.95 3.29 12.63
CA ASN A 196 -2.42 4.68 12.52
C ASN A 196 -3.13 5.00 11.18
N PRO A 197 -2.57 4.67 10.00
CA PRO A 197 -3.25 4.96 8.73
C PRO A 197 -4.60 4.22 8.58
N TYR A 198 -4.71 3.03 9.16
CA TYR A 198 -5.94 2.23 9.13
C TYR A 198 -6.97 2.76 10.12
N ILE A 199 -6.53 3.18 11.30
CA ILE A 199 -7.37 3.84 12.32
C ILE A 199 -7.97 5.13 11.75
N GLU A 200 -7.13 6.00 11.16
CA GLU A 200 -7.59 7.26 10.56
C GLU A 200 -8.60 7.02 9.42
N ASN A 201 -8.38 6.00 8.61
CA ASN A 201 -9.33 5.63 7.56
C ASN A 201 -10.68 5.17 8.15
N GLN A 202 -10.67 4.32 9.17
CA GLN A 202 -11.92 3.87 9.82
C GLN A 202 -12.69 5.02 10.46
N LEU A 203 -11.99 5.94 11.13
CA LEU A 203 -12.63 7.13 11.70
C LEU A 203 -13.23 8.02 10.60
N CYS A 204 -12.55 8.18 9.46
CA CYS A 204 -13.10 8.90 8.31
C CYS A 204 -14.35 8.23 7.71
N ILE A 205 -14.41 6.89 7.70
CA ILE A 205 -15.60 6.16 7.22
C ILE A 205 -16.76 6.31 8.22
N ALA A 206 -16.50 6.14 9.51
CA ALA A 206 -17.51 6.17 10.57
C ALA A 206 -18.15 7.55 10.76
N TYR A 207 -17.33 8.61 10.73
CA TYR A 207 -17.80 9.98 11.01
C TYR A 207 -17.90 10.87 9.76
N GLY A 208 -17.35 10.43 8.63
CA GLY A 208 -17.38 11.17 7.37
C GLY A 208 -16.21 12.15 7.21
N LYS A 209 -15.79 12.33 5.94
CA LYS A 209 -14.57 13.06 5.52
C LYS A 209 -14.49 14.53 5.97
N ASN A 210 -15.61 15.14 6.37
CA ASN A 210 -15.70 16.55 6.73
C ASN A 210 -15.71 16.79 8.26
N ILE A 211 -15.64 15.74 9.08
CA ILE A 211 -15.62 15.87 10.54
C ILE A 211 -14.18 15.90 11.03
N ARG A 212 -13.81 17.01 11.68
CA ARG A 212 -12.54 17.10 12.42
C ARG A 212 -12.68 16.35 13.74
N TYR A 213 -11.92 15.26 13.88
CA TYR A 213 -11.74 14.54 15.14
C TYR A 213 -10.28 14.66 15.58
N CYS A 214 -10.06 14.61 16.90
CA CYS A 214 -8.72 14.54 17.48
C CYS A 214 -8.60 13.21 18.23
N ILE A 215 -7.64 12.37 17.85
CA ILE A 215 -7.31 11.16 18.60
C ILE A 215 -6.61 11.61 19.88
N GLN A 216 -7.28 11.42 21.02
CA GLN A 216 -6.75 11.78 22.33
C GLN A 216 -5.90 10.66 22.92
N LYS A 217 -6.30 9.41 22.65
CA LYS A 217 -5.63 8.23 23.17
C LYS A 217 -5.90 7.05 22.25
N CYS A 218 -4.89 6.22 22.04
CA CYS A 218 -5.05 4.92 21.40
C CYS A 218 -4.32 3.89 22.25
N GLU A 219 -5.03 2.84 22.66
CA GLU A 219 -4.51 1.79 23.53
C GLU A 219 -4.75 0.44 22.90
N ILE A 220 -3.72 -0.41 22.93
CA ILE A 220 -3.85 -1.81 22.56
C ILE A 220 -4.52 -2.52 23.73
N ILE A 221 -5.70 -3.09 23.49
CA ILE A 221 -6.44 -3.87 24.48
C ILE A 221 -5.86 -5.28 24.52
N ASP A 222 -5.67 -5.90 23.36
CA ASP A 222 -5.23 -7.29 23.26
C ASP A 222 -4.44 -7.58 21.98
N ILE A 223 -3.56 -8.58 22.06
CA ILE A 223 -2.81 -9.11 20.91
C ILE A 223 -2.77 -10.63 21.01
N ASP A 224 -3.40 -11.29 20.04
CA ASP A 224 -3.46 -12.74 19.93
C ASP A 224 -2.73 -13.24 18.68
N GLU A 225 -1.81 -14.20 18.84
CA GLU A 225 -1.20 -14.88 17.69
C GLU A 225 -2.11 -15.98 17.16
N ILE A 226 -2.54 -15.84 15.91
CA ILE A 226 -3.32 -16.85 15.19
C ILE A 226 -2.35 -17.81 14.50
N LYS A 227 -2.44 -19.10 14.84
CA LYS A 227 -1.66 -20.15 14.18
C LYS A 227 -2.13 -20.33 12.75
N SER A 228 -1.24 -20.11 11.79
CA SER A 228 -1.48 -20.48 10.39
C SER A 228 -1.18 -21.98 10.18
N LEU A 229 -1.98 -22.65 9.37
CA LEU A 229 -1.84 -24.09 9.06
C LEU A 229 -0.64 -24.40 8.16
N ASP A 230 -0.10 -23.38 7.50
CA ASP A 230 0.96 -23.44 6.49
C ASP A 230 2.36 -23.09 7.02
N GLY A 231 2.48 -22.71 8.30
CA GLY A 231 3.76 -22.43 8.96
C GLY A 231 4.54 -21.22 8.41
N CYS A 232 4.01 -20.50 7.43
CA CYS A 232 4.64 -19.32 6.85
C CYS A 232 4.01 -18.03 7.39
N GLY A 233 4.71 -17.43 8.35
CA GLY A 233 4.41 -16.09 8.86
C GLY A 233 3.47 -16.08 10.07
N ARG A 234 3.76 -15.18 11.02
CA ARG A 234 2.93 -15.00 12.23
C ARG A 234 1.77 -14.07 11.91
N ILE A 235 0.56 -14.50 12.22
CA ILE A 235 -0.65 -13.69 12.08
C ILE A 235 -1.03 -13.23 13.48
N TYR A 236 -1.31 -11.94 13.64
CA TYR A 236 -1.75 -11.37 14.90
C TYR A 236 -3.13 -10.76 14.76
N GLU A 237 -4.02 -11.07 15.68
CA GLU A 237 -5.22 -10.28 15.91
C GLU A 237 -4.90 -9.23 16.97
N VAL A 238 -5.17 -7.96 16.67
CA VAL A 238 -4.89 -6.82 17.53
C VAL A 238 -6.17 -6.05 17.74
N SER A 239 -6.61 -5.94 18.99
CA SER A 239 -7.77 -5.15 19.40
C SER A 239 -7.29 -3.84 20.01
N LEU A 240 -7.84 -2.72 19.54
CA LEU A 240 -7.52 -1.37 19.98
C LEU A 240 -8.77 -0.68 20.53
N SER A 241 -8.58 0.18 21.54
CA SER A 241 -9.52 1.26 21.86
C SER A 241 -8.93 2.60 21.44
N VAL A 242 -9.74 3.39 20.74
CA VAL A 242 -9.39 4.74 20.29
C VAL A 242 -10.35 5.74 20.92
N LYS A 243 -9.82 6.61 21.77
CA LYS A 243 -10.55 7.75 22.33
C LYS A 243 -10.39 8.95 21.43
N ILE A 244 -11.50 9.42 20.89
CA ILE A 244 -11.55 10.56 19.97
C ILE A 244 -12.41 11.67 20.54
N ASN A 245 -12.02 12.91 20.25
CA ASN A 245 -12.83 14.08 20.55
C ASN A 245 -13.45 14.60 19.25
N ILE A 246 -14.78 14.62 19.19
CA ILE A 246 -15.56 15.16 18.07
C ILE A 246 -16.45 16.26 18.62
N LYS A 247 -16.24 17.50 18.18
CA LYS A 247 -17.07 18.68 18.56
C LYS A 247 -17.31 18.77 20.08
N SER A 248 -16.26 18.58 20.88
CA SER A 248 -16.30 18.63 22.35
C SER A 248 -17.03 17.47 23.02
N LYS A 249 -17.33 16.39 22.29
CA LYS A 249 -17.79 15.11 22.85
C LYS A 249 -16.70 14.05 22.70
N ILE A 250 -16.39 13.37 23.79
CA ILE A 250 -15.47 12.23 23.80
C ILE A 250 -16.25 11.00 23.38
N ARG A 251 -15.70 10.25 22.43
CA ARG A 251 -16.20 8.94 22.01
C ARG A 251 -15.06 7.93 22.06
N GLU A 252 -15.42 6.68 22.29
CA GLU A 252 -14.48 5.57 22.35
C GLU A 252 -14.88 4.60 21.24
N VAL A 253 -13.92 4.23 20.39
CA VAL A 253 -14.15 3.34 19.26
C VAL A 253 -13.26 2.13 19.42
N SER A 254 -13.86 0.95 19.42
CA SER A 254 -13.15 -0.33 19.46
C SER A 254 -12.89 -0.82 18.04
N MET A 255 -11.65 -1.21 17.76
CA MET A 255 -11.24 -1.67 16.43
C MET A 255 -10.43 -2.95 16.54
N ASP A 256 -10.79 -3.94 15.72
CA ASP A 256 -10.06 -5.19 15.61
C ASP A 256 -9.34 -5.28 14.27
N PHE A 257 -8.05 -5.55 14.31
CA PHE A 257 -7.18 -5.70 13.15
C PHE A 257 -6.59 -7.10 13.11
N ILE A 258 -6.42 -7.65 11.91
CA ILE A 258 -5.62 -8.84 11.67
C ILE A 258 -4.36 -8.39 10.93
N ILE A 259 -3.24 -8.38 11.65
CA ILE A 259 -1.92 -8.11 11.11
C ILE A 259 -1.37 -9.42 10.52
N LYS A 260 -1.08 -9.39 9.23
CA LYS A 260 -0.42 -10.47 8.50
C LYS A 260 0.96 -9.98 8.03
N PRO A 261 1.86 -10.89 7.65
CA PRO A 261 3.16 -10.51 7.06
C PRO A 261 3.01 -9.54 5.87
N ASN A 262 1.92 -9.65 5.10
CA ASN A 262 1.69 -8.90 3.86
C ASN A 262 0.58 -7.84 3.98
N GLY A 263 0.32 -7.33 5.19
CA GLY A 263 -0.59 -6.20 5.41
C GLY A 263 -1.58 -6.38 6.56
N VAL A 264 -2.41 -5.38 6.78
CA VAL A 264 -3.40 -5.32 7.87
C VAL A 264 -4.80 -5.45 7.28
N ILE A 265 -5.62 -6.34 7.87
CA ILE A 265 -7.03 -6.50 7.56
C ILE A 265 -7.85 -5.94 8.71
N ILE A 266 -8.92 -5.22 8.41
CA ILE A 266 -9.83 -4.67 9.41
C ILE A 266 -10.92 -5.73 9.64
N LYS A 267 -10.98 -6.26 10.86
CA LYS A 267 -11.92 -7.32 11.23
C LYS A 267 -13.25 -6.73 11.68
N ARG A 268 -13.21 -5.65 12.48
CA ARG A 268 -14.39 -5.05 13.10
C ARG A 268 -14.10 -3.62 13.54
N THR A 269 -15.14 -2.78 13.53
CA THR A 269 -15.12 -1.45 14.13
C THR A 269 -16.47 -1.22 14.80
N GLU A 270 -16.45 -0.95 16.10
CA GLU A 270 -17.64 -0.76 16.94
C GLU A 270 -17.47 0.53 17.76
N GLU A 271 -18.56 1.28 17.91
CA GLU A 271 -18.64 2.52 18.69
C GLU A 271 -19.49 2.31 19.96
#